data_AF-A0AAV1YM51-F1
#
_entry.id   AF-A0AAV1YM51-F1
#
_cell.length_a   1.000
_cell.length_b   1.000
_cell.length_c   1.000
_cell.angle_alpha   90.00
_cell.angle_beta   90.00
_cell.angle_gamma   90.00
#
_symmetry.space_group_name_H-M   'P 1'
#
loop_
_entity.id
_entity.type
_entity.pdbx_description
1 polymer ?
#
loop_
_entity_poly.entity_id
_entity_poly.type
_entity_poly.pdbx_seq_one_letter_code
_entity_poly.pdbx_strand_id
1 'polypeptide(L)'
;MSMSGRLLNDIRGFKRECEEGTLNAVSLHINNGNGLITKEDAIEEMMVTIEDKRRELLKLVLQEKGSVVPRECKELFWKLIRALNLFYIKEDGFSELEMHSTVNAVLKEPIVFHELLEGAQQNVGV
;
A
#
# COMPACT_ATOMS: atom_id res chain seq x y z
N MET A 1 -4.47 -3.22 -9.00
CA MET A 1 -3.03 -3.08 -8.68
C MET A 1 -2.49 -1.75 -9.20
N SER A 2 -2.40 -1.54 -10.51
CA SER A 2 -1.82 -0.32 -11.10
C SER A 2 -2.47 0.98 -10.59
N MET A 3 -3.80 1.06 -10.60
CA MET A 3 -4.54 2.25 -10.13
C MET A 3 -4.29 2.55 -8.65
N SER A 4 -4.50 1.57 -7.76
CA SER A 4 -4.26 1.76 -6.32
C SER A 4 -2.81 2.16 -6.03
N GLY A 5 -1.85 1.61 -6.78
CA GLY A 5 -0.44 1.97 -6.64
C GLY A 5 -0.13 3.39 -7.05
N ARG A 6 -0.69 3.83 -8.18
CA ARG A 6 -0.54 5.22 -8.61
C ARG A 6 -1.17 6.19 -7.62
N LEU A 7 -2.39 5.92 -7.16
CA LEU A 7 -3.07 6.81 -6.22
C LEU A 7 -2.35 6.87 -4.86
N LEU A 8 -1.88 5.74 -4.33
CA LEU A 8 -1.09 5.73 -3.09
C LEU A 8 0.22 6.51 -3.25
N ASN A 9 0.91 6.34 -4.38
CA ASN A 9 2.10 7.11 -4.72
C ASN A 9 1.80 8.60 -4.80
N ASP A 10 0.70 9.00 -5.44
CA ASP A 10 0.28 10.40 -5.57
C ASP A 10 -0.05 11.05 -4.23
N ILE A 11 -0.77 10.32 -3.36
CA ILE A 11 -1.13 10.80 -2.03
C ILE A 11 0.13 11.04 -1.19
N ARG A 12 1.03 10.05 -1.13
CA ARG A 12 2.24 10.12 -0.29
C ARG A 12 3.33 11.02 -0.88
N GLY A 13 3.42 11.09 -2.20
CA GLY A 13 4.37 11.92 -2.94
C GLY A 13 3.92 13.36 -3.15
N PHE A 14 2.64 13.70 -2.91
CA PHE A 14 2.04 14.98 -3.27
C PHE A 14 2.87 16.20 -2.85
N LYS A 15 3.35 16.24 -1.60
CA LYS A 15 4.10 17.40 -1.11
C LYS A 15 5.39 17.61 -1.92
N ARG A 16 6.19 16.56 -2.07
CA ARG A 16 7.44 16.58 -2.84
C ARG A 16 7.18 16.96 -4.29
N GLU A 17 6.24 16.27 -4.94
CA GLU A 17 5.95 16.49 -6.36
C GLU A 17 5.41 17.89 -6.62
N CYS A 18 4.61 18.45 -5.70
CA CYS A 18 4.14 19.83 -5.76
C CYS A 18 5.30 20.84 -5.64
N GLU A 19 6.25 20.61 -4.73
CA GLU A 19 7.47 21.44 -4.59
C GLU A 19 8.35 21.39 -5.85
N GLU A 20 8.36 20.25 -6.56
CA GLU A 20 9.06 20.07 -7.84
C GLU A 20 8.30 20.64 -9.05
N GLY A 21 7.06 21.11 -8.88
CA GLY A 21 6.18 21.55 -9.97
C GLY A 21 5.64 20.40 -10.82
N THR A 22 5.72 19.16 -10.34
CA THR A 22 5.21 17.96 -11.00
C THR A 22 3.73 17.79 -10.70
N LEU A 23 2.95 17.59 -11.77
CA LEU A 23 1.52 17.36 -11.69
C LEU A 23 1.23 15.88 -11.37
N ASN A 24 0.34 15.63 -10.41
CA ASN A 24 -0.11 14.27 -10.06
C ASN A 24 -1.64 14.21 -9.89
N ALA A 25 -2.19 13.05 -9.55
CA ALA A 25 -3.64 12.91 -9.44
C ALA A 25 -4.26 13.84 -8.40
N VAL A 26 -3.62 14.04 -7.24
CA VAL A 26 -4.13 14.92 -6.17
C VAL A 26 -4.19 16.37 -6.67
N SER A 27 -3.10 16.87 -7.27
CA SER A 27 -3.06 18.21 -7.87
C SER A 27 -4.11 18.38 -8.97
N LEU A 28 -4.28 17.37 -9.82
CA LEU A 28 -5.28 17.36 -10.88
C LEU A 28 -6.70 17.44 -10.34
N HIS A 29 -7.01 16.67 -9.29
CA HIS A 29 -8.35 16.62 -8.72
C HIS A 29 -8.75 17.93 -8.08
N ILE A 30 -7.83 18.55 -7.32
CA ILE A 30 -8.02 19.89 -6.73
C ILE A 30 -8.27 20.93 -7.83
N ASN A 31 -7.44 20.93 -8.89
CA ASN A 31 -7.55 21.88 -9.99
C ASN A 31 -8.87 21.74 -10.75
N ASN A 32 -9.33 20.50 -10.98
CA ASN A 32 -10.61 20.23 -11.63
C ASN A 32 -11.82 20.60 -10.76
N GLY A 33 -11.63 20.67 -9.44
CA GLY A 33 -12.64 21.08 -8.48
C GLY A 33 -13.01 22.57 -8.52
N ASN A 34 -12.32 23.40 -9.33
CA ASN A 34 -12.56 24.85 -9.45
C ASN A 34 -12.62 25.57 -8.08
N GLY A 35 -11.79 25.14 -7.12
CA GLY A 35 -11.74 25.70 -5.77
C GLY A 35 -12.77 25.14 -4.79
N LEU A 36 -13.62 24.19 -5.20
CA LEU A 36 -14.60 23.52 -4.33
C LEU A 36 -14.05 22.26 -3.65
N ILE A 37 -12.95 21.71 -4.17
CA ILE A 37 -12.33 20.48 -3.67
C ILE A 37 -11.05 20.85 -2.95
N THR A 38 -10.99 20.55 -1.66
CA THR A 38 -9.77 20.69 -0.87
C THR A 38 -8.81 19.54 -1.15
N LYS A 39 -7.57 19.66 -0.67
CA LYS A 39 -6.61 18.56 -0.73
C LYS A 39 -7.10 17.36 0.06
N GLU A 40 -7.71 17.59 1.21
CA GLU A 40 -8.23 16.56 2.10
C GLU A 40 -9.38 15.80 1.43
N ASP A 41 -10.31 16.52 0.80
CA ASP A 41 -11.40 15.91 0.02
C ASP A 41 -10.85 15.03 -1.11
N ALA A 42 -9.85 15.54 -1.85
CA ALA A 42 -9.21 14.80 -2.93
C ALA A 42 -8.55 13.50 -2.45
N ILE A 43 -7.85 13.55 -1.32
CA ILE A 43 -7.22 12.37 -0.72
C ILE A 43 -8.28 11.39 -0.23
N GLU A 44 -9.35 11.85 0.42
CA GLU A 44 -10.43 10.99 0.91
C GLU A 44 -11.10 10.21 -0.23
N GLU A 45 -11.48 10.91 -1.31
CA GLU A 45 -12.10 10.27 -2.49
C GLU A 45 -11.17 9.24 -3.15
N MET A 46 -9.87 9.54 -3.23
CA MET A 46 -8.88 8.60 -3.75
C MET A 46 -8.70 7.39 -2.83
N MET A 47 -8.72 7.58 -1.51
CA MET A 47 -8.64 6.48 -0.54
C MET A 47 -9.87 5.57 -0.63
N VAL A 48 -11.07 6.12 -0.81
CA VAL A 48 -12.29 5.33 -1.11
C VAL A 48 -12.09 4.50 -2.37
N THR A 49 -11.59 5.12 -3.44
CA THR A 49 -11.29 4.44 -4.71
C THR A 49 -10.27 3.31 -4.54
N ILE A 50 -9.20 3.55 -3.78
CA ILE A 50 -8.18 2.53 -3.48
C ILE A 50 -8.81 1.33 -2.78
N GLU A 51 -9.64 1.58 -1.76
CA GLU A 51 -10.29 0.54 -0.97
C GLU A 51 -11.31 -0.27 -1.80
N ASP A 52 -12.07 0.38 -2.66
CA ASP A 52 -12.99 -0.29 -3.58
C ASP A 52 -12.25 -1.18 -4.58
N LYS A 53 -11.15 -0.69 -5.16
CA LYS A 53 -10.32 -1.48 -6.08
C LYS A 53 -9.62 -2.63 -5.38
N ARG A 54 -9.25 -2.47 -4.11
CA ARG A 54 -8.69 -3.56 -3.28
C ARG A 54 -9.75 -4.63 -2.99
N ARG A 55 -10.98 -4.24 -2.65
CA ARG A 55 -12.12 -5.16 -2.46
C ARG A 55 -12.46 -5.92 -3.74
N GLU A 56 -12.49 -5.23 -4.88
CA GLU A 56 -12.72 -5.83 -6.19
C GLU A 56 -11.65 -6.88 -6.52
N LEU A 57 -10.38 -6.55 -6.33
CA LEU A 57 -9.28 -7.50 -6.53
C LEU A 57 -9.40 -8.71 -5.60
N LEU A 58 -9.73 -8.52 -4.32
CA LEU A 58 -9.90 -9.63 -3.39
C LEU A 58 -11.03 -10.58 -3.83
N LYS A 59 -12.15 -10.05 -4.32
CA LYS A 59 -13.24 -10.88 -4.89
C LYS A 59 -12.73 -11.74 -6.04
N LEU A 60 -11.94 -11.18 -6.96
CA LEU A 60 -11.36 -11.91 -8.09
C LEU A 60 -10.34 -12.98 -7.65
N VAL A 61 -9.55 -12.67 -6.62
CA VAL A 61 -8.56 -13.60 -6.05
C VAL A 61 -9.24 -14.81 -5.41
N LEU A 62 -10.34 -14.58 -4.68
CA LEU A 62 -11.12 -15.64 -4.02
C LEU A 62 -12.06 -16.39 -4.96
N GLN A 63 -12.26 -15.92 -6.20
CA GLN A 63 -13.13 -16.59 -7.15
C GLN A 63 -12.49 -17.89 -7.67
N GLU A 64 -12.92 -19.03 -7.15
CA GLU A 64 -12.42 -20.35 -7.60
C GLU A 64 -13.16 -20.88 -8.82
N LYS A 65 -14.49 -20.74 -8.86
CA LYS A 65 -15.33 -21.26 -9.96
C LYS A 65 -15.48 -20.24 -11.10
N GLY A 66 -15.46 -20.74 -12.33
CA GLY A 66 -15.69 -19.93 -13.54
C GLY A 66 -14.58 -18.94 -13.88
N SER A 67 -13.42 -19.04 -13.23
CA SER A 67 -12.27 -18.20 -13.52
C SER A 67 -11.31 -18.92 -14.46
N VAL A 68 -10.88 -18.22 -15.51
CA VAL A 68 -9.86 -18.71 -16.45
C VAL A 68 -8.43 -18.44 -15.97
N VAL A 69 -8.26 -17.72 -14.86
CA VAL A 69 -6.96 -17.31 -14.33
C VAL A 69 -6.49 -18.32 -13.27
N PRO A 70 -5.29 -18.90 -13.40
CA PRO A 70 -4.72 -19.82 -12.40
C PRO A 70 -4.63 -19.22 -11.00
N ARG A 71 -4.73 -20.06 -9.97
CA ARG A 71 -4.70 -19.61 -8.56
C ARG A 71 -3.38 -18.91 -8.23
N GLU A 72 -2.27 -19.45 -8.72
CA GLU A 72 -0.92 -18.94 -8.52
C GLU A 72 -0.77 -17.52 -9.08
N CYS A 73 -1.36 -17.26 -10.25
CA CYS A 73 -1.39 -15.92 -10.85
C CYS A 73 -2.20 -14.95 -9.98
N LYS A 74 -3.37 -15.36 -9.46
CA LYS A 74 -4.16 -14.51 -8.55
C LYS A 74 -3.42 -14.20 -7.26
N GLU A 75 -2.77 -15.20 -6.68
CA GLU A 75 -1.94 -15.04 -5.48
C GLU A 75 -0.77 -14.08 -5.72
N LEU A 76 -0.14 -14.12 -6.89
CA LEU A 76 0.89 -13.14 -7.25
C LEU A 76 0.33 -11.71 -7.24
N PHE A 77 -0.81 -11.47 -7.89
CA PHE A 77 -1.46 -10.15 -7.88
C PHE A 77 -1.85 -9.71 -6.47
N TRP A 78 -2.31 -10.64 -5.63
CA TRP A 78 -2.64 -10.38 -4.24
C TRP A 78 -1.41 -10.02 -3.40
N LYS A 79 -0.30 -10.73 -3.58
CA LYS A 79 0.97 -10.42 -2.90
C LYS A 79 1.51 -9.07 -3.33
N LEU A 80 1.44 -8.74 -4.62
CA LEU A 80 1.90 -7.45 -5.15
C LEU A 80 1.07 -6.28 -4.60
N ILE A 81 -0.26 -6.39 -4.52
CA ILE A 81 -1.07 -5.31 -3.90
C ILE A 81 -0.76 -5.16 -2.40
N ARG A 82 -0.51 -6.26 -1.69
CA ARG A 82 -0.14 -6.21 -0.26
C ARG A 82 1.22 -5.54 -0.06
N ALA A 83 2.22 -5.89 -0.87
CA ALA A 83 3.52 -5.24 -0.84
C ALA A 83 3.38 -3.73 -1.11
N LEU A 84 2.68 -3.36 -2.18
CA LEU A 84 2.43 -1.95 -2.51
C LEU A 84 1.75 -1.17 -1.38
N ASN A 85 0.74 -1.76 -0.72
CA ASN A 85 0.10 -1.12 0.44
C ASN A 85 1.08 -0.98 1.62
N LEU A 86 1.96 -1.96 1.85
CA LEU A 86 3.00 -1.87 2.88
C LEU A 86 3.94 -0.70 2.61
N PHE A 87 4.37 -0.49 1.36
CA PHE A 87 5.23 0.63 0.98
C PHE A 87 4.60 1.99 1.28
N TYR A 88 3.28 2.13 1.21
CA TYR A 88 2.58 3.42 1.37
C TYR A 88 1.73 3.55 2.64
N ILE A 89 1.85 2.61 3.58
CA ILE A 89 0.94 2.52 4.75
C ILE A 89 1.06 3.72 5.68
N LYS A 90 2.29 4.20 5.91
CA LYS A 90 2.56 5.40 6.73
C LYS A 90 2.92 6.60 5.86
N GLU A 91 3.94 6.44 5.02
CA GLU A 91 4.54 7.50 4.22
C GLU A 91 4.99 6.97 2.84
N ASP A 92 5.79 7.74 2.10
CA ASP A 92 6.40 7.27 0.86
C ASP A 92 7.58 6.32 1.12
N GLY A 93 7.27 5.03 1.32
CA GLY A 93 8.27 4.00 1.58
C GLY A 93 9.23 3.70 0.43
N PHE A 94 9.08 4.30 -0.77
CA PHE A 94 10.11 4.21 -1.81
C PHE A 94 11.23 5.22 -1.61
N SER A 95 10.90 6.37 -1.02
CA SER A 95 11.86 7.45 -0.76
C SER A 95 12.40 7.43 0.67
N GLU A 96 11.73 6.72 1.58
CA GLU A 96 12.05 6.71 3.00
C GLU A 96 12.96 5.58 3.48
N LEU A 97 13.81 5.92 4.45
CA LEU A 97 14.78 5.00 5.06
C LEU A 97 14.13 3.93 5.97
N GLU A 98 12.95 4.21 6.57
CA GLU A 98 12.26 3.25 7.45
C GLU A 98 11.91 1.95 6.71
N MET A 99 11.48 2.08 5.44
CA MET A 99 11.16 0.91 4.61
C MET A 99 12.40 0.06 4.33
N HIS A 100 13.58 0.66 4.19
CA HIS A 100 14.82 -0.10 4.05
C HIS A 100 15.10 -0.99 5.26
N SER A 101 14.85 -0.49 6.47
CA SER A 101 14.98 -1.30 7.70
C SER A 101 14.00 -2.48 7.67
N THR A 102 12.75 -2.24 7.31
CA THR A 102 11.73 -3.30 7.19
C THR A 102 12.14 -4.36 6.16
N VAL A 103 12.65 -3.94 5.01
CA VAL A 103 13.12 -4.85 3.95
C VAL A 103 14.35 -5.65 4.43
N ASN A 104 15.30 -5.02 5.11
CA ASN A 104 16.47 -5.71 5.66
C ASN A 104 16.07 -6.75 6.70
N ALA A 105 15.11 -6.44 7.57
CA ALA A 105 14.60 -7.36 8.58
C ALA A 105 14.01 -8.64 7.96
N VAL A 106 13.39 -8.53 6.77
CA VAL A 106 12.79 -9.68 6.08
C VAL A 106 13.80 -10.45 5.23
N LEU A 107 14.75 -9.76 4.58
CA LEU A 107 15.61 -10.37 3.57
C LEU A 107 17.01 -10.74 4.07
N LYS A 108 17.52 -10.04 5.08
CA LYS A 108 18.93 -10.12 5.49
C LYS A 108 19.10 -10.56 6.94
N GLU A 109 18.16 -10.21 7.81
CA GLU A 109 18.26 -10.51 9.23
C GLU A 109 17.68 -11.91 9.51
N PRO A 110 18.48 -12.86 10.00
CA PRO A 110 17.98 -14.15 10.38
C PRO A 110 17.15 -14.06 11.66
N ILE A 111 16.10 -14.86 11.73
CA ILE A 111 15.30 -14.99 12.96
C ILE A 111 16.10 -15.83 13.98
N VAL A 112 16.44 -15.24 15.12
CA VAL A 112 17.17 -15.93 16.19
C VAL A 112 16.20 -16.70 17.08
N PHE A 113 16.29 -18.03 17.06
CA PHE A 113 15.32 -18.93 17.68
C PHE A 113 15.25 -18.83 19.22
N HIS A 114 16.34 -18.46 19.91
CA HIS A 114 16.36 -18.38 21.37
C HIS A 114 15.52 -17.21 21.91
N GLU A 115 15.55 -16.06 21.24
CA GLU A 115 14.78 -14.86 21.60
C GLU A 115 13.26 -15.06 21.46
N LEU A 116 12.84 -15.91 20.50
CA LEU A 116 11.43 -16.28 20.33
C LEU A 116 10.90 -17.15 21.49
N LEU A 117 11.75 -17.98 22.08
CA LEU A 117 11.36 -18.82 23.22
C LEU A 117 11.19 -17.98 24.49
N GLU A 118 12.08 -17.01 24.73
CA GLU A 118 11.96 -16.09 25.88
C GLU A 118 10.72 -15.20 25.78
N GLY A 119 10.44 -14.64 24.59
CA GLY A 119 9.23 -13.85 24.34
C GLY A 119 7.93 -14.67 24.40
N ALA A 120 7.97 -15.95 24.01
CA ALA A 120 6.84 -16.86 24.16
C ALA A 120 6.60 -17.27 25.63
N GLN A 121 7.66 -17.46 26.42
CA GLN A 121 7.55 -17.78 27.85
C GLN A 121 7.02 -16.61 28.68
N GLN A 122 7.32 -15.36 28.32
CA GLN A 122 6.76 -14.17 28.97
C GLN A 122 5.26 -13.98 28.69
N ASN A 123 4.75 -14.46 27.56
CA ASN A 123 3.33 -14.35 27.18
C ASN A 123 2.44 -15.50 27.68
N VAL A 124 3.00 -16.52 28.33
CA VAL A 124 2.25 -17.66 28.91
C VAL A 124 2.16 -17.53 30.44
N GLY A 125 2.67 -16.45 31.02
CA GLY A 125 2.58 -16.14 32.45
C GLY A 125 1.43 -15.20 32.81
N VAL A 126 0.18 -15.63 32.60
CA VAL A 126 -1.02 -15.16 33.33
C VAL A 126 -1.93 -16.35 33.60
#